data_AF-K0IJF4-F1
#
_entry.id   AF-K0IJF4-F1
#
_cell.length_a   1.000
_cell.length_b   1.000
_cell.length_c   1.000
_cell.angle_alpha   90.00
_cell.angle_beta   90.00
_cell.angle_gamma   90.00
#
_symmetry.space_group_name_H-M   'P 1'
#
loop_
_entity.id
_entity.type
_entity.pdbx_description
1 polymer ?
#
loop_
_entity_poly.entity_id
_entity_poly.type
_entity_poly.pdbx_seq_one_letter_code
_entity_poly.pdbx_strand_id
1 'polypeptide(L)'
;MIRNGRLLFTLIITAILKSSLIFAIDTQAFACSYVGPRPPAQMMQESDAVFSGFVIAASNADATFSIENAWKGVSEEVVTLLSGPGDCSYIALK
;
A
#
# COMPACT_ATOMS: atom_id res chain seq x y z
N MET A 1 -38.26 0.97 47.10
CA MET A 1 -37.49 -0.14 46.47
C MET A 1 -37.26 0.01 44.95
N ILE A 2 -37.78 1.05 44.27
CA ILE A 2 -37.69 1.21 42.80
C ILE A 2 -36.41 1.97 42.34
N ARG A 3 -35.72 2.65 43.27
CA ARG A 3 -34.58 3.54 42.97
C ARG A 3 -33.29 2.80 42.56
N ASN A 4 -33.13 1.55 42.98
CA ASN A 4 -31.93 0.75 42.69
C ASN A 4 -31.95 0.12 41.29
N GLY A 5 -33.14 -0.15 40.72
CA GLY A 5 -33.27 -0.74 39.38
C GLY A 5 -32.89 0.23 38.26
N ARG A 6 -33.16 1.53 38.44
CA ARG A 6 -32.76 2.57 37.46
C ARG A 6 -31.24 2.72 37.39
N LEU A 7 -30.55 2.72 38.54
CA LEU A 7 -29.09 2.81 38.61
C LEU A 7 -28.41 1.60 37.95
N LEU A 8 -28.94 0.39 38.19
CA LEU A 8 -28.40 -0.84 37.59
C LEU A 8 -28.55 -0.83 36.06
N PHE A 9 -29.70 -0.40 35.56
CA PHE A 9 -29.98 -0.31 34.13
C PHE A 9 -29.05 0.69 33.41
N THR A 10 -28.81 1.86 34.01
CA THR A 10 -27.89 2.86 33.45
C THR A 10 -26.44 2.36 33.40
N LEU A 11 -26.00 1.64 34.43
CA LEU A 11 -24.66 1.04 34.46
C LEU A 11 -24.47 -0.02 33.37
N ILE A 12 -25.48 -0.87 33.15
CA ILE A 12 -25.46 -1.89 32.10
C ILE A 12 -25.37 -1.25 30.71
N ILE A 13 -26.19 -0.23 30.43
CA ILE A 13 -26.14 0.48 29.13
C ILE A 13 -24.79 1.14 28.92
N THR A 14 -24.24 1.79 29.95
CA THR A 14 -22.94 2.48 29.84
C THR A 14 -21.80 1.48 29.61
N ALA A 15 -21.86 0.29 30.23
CA ALA A 15 -20.88 -0.76 30.03
C ALA A 15 -20.93 -1.34 28.61
N ILE A 16 -22.13 -1.59 28.08
CA ILE A 16 -22.34 -2.09 26.71
C ILE A 16 -21.81 -1.07 25.69
N LEU A 17 -22.12 0.22 25.86
CA LEU A 17 -21.69 1.28 24.95
C LEU A 17 -20.16 1.46 24.93
N LYS A 18 -19.48 1.28 26.06
CA LYS A 18 -18.01 1.35 26.13
C LYS A 18 -17.34 0.12 25.53
N SER A 19 -17.96 -1.06 25.63
CA SER A 19 -17.42 -2.30 25.07
C SER A 19 -17.39 -2.28 23.53
N SER A 20 -18.31 -1.58 22.87
CA SER A 20 -18.32 -1.49 21.40
C SER A 20 -17.19 -0.62 20.82
N LEU A 21 -16.54 0.25 21.61
CA LEU A 21 -15.42 1.07 21.13
C LEU A 21 -14.09 0.30 21.05
N ILE A 22 -13.98 -0.86 21.70
CA ILE A 22 -12.72 -1.63 21.75
C ILE A 22 -12.45 -2.38 20.42
N PHE A 23 -13.47 -2.56 19.58
CA PHE A 23 -13.32 -3.22 18.27
C PHE A 23 -12.96 -2.29 17.11
N ALA A 24 -12.85 -0.97 17.34
CA ALA A 24 -12.43 0.00 16.33
C ALA A 24 -10.89 0.17 16.31
N ILE A 25 -10.14 -0.94 16.41
CA ILE A 25 -8.68 -0.90 16.27
C ILE A 25 -8.39 -0.78 14.78
N ASP A 26 -7.87 0.39 14.40
CA ASP A 26 -7.51 0.77 13.03
C ASP A 26 -6.66 -0.31 12.35
N THR A 27 -7.27 -1.05 11.44
CA THR A 27 -6.54 -1.67 10.33
C THR A 27 -6.28 -0.57 9.34
N GLN A 28 -5.01 -0.13 9.21
CA GLN A 28 -4.64 0.87 8.21
C GLN A 28 -5.18 0.44 6.84
N ALA A 29 -6.17 1.18 6.33
CA ALA A 29 -6.70 0.95 4.99
C ALA A 29 -5.76 1.62 4.00
N PHE A 30 -5.02 0.83 3.24
CA PHE A 30 -4.20 1.33 2.15
C PHE A 30 -5.08 1.48 0.91
N ALA A 31 -5.14 2.70 0.38
CA ALA A 31 -5.87 3.00 -0.85
C ALA A 31 -4.92 3.72 -1.81
N CYS A 32 -4.62 3.10 -2.94
CA CYS A 32 -3.84 3.73 -4.00
C CYS A 32 -4.76 4.60 -4.86
N SER A 33 -4.48 5.90 -4.93
CA SER A 33 -5.08 6.75 -5.94
C SER A 33 -4.34 6.53 -7.26
N TYR A 34 -4.80 5.58 -8.05
CA TYR A 34 -4.22 5.32 -9.37
C TYR A 34 -4.80 6.30 -10.39
N VAL A 35 -3.93 7.15 -10.93
CA VAL A 35 -4.23 7.89 -12.16
C VAL A 35 -3.82 6.99 -13.32
N GLY A 36 -4.76 6.75 -14.23
CA GLY A 36 -4.55 5.90 -15.40
C GLY A 36 -3.32 6.28 -16.23
N PRO A 37 -2.87 5.39 -17.14
CA PRO A 37 -1.72 5.66 -17.97
C PRO A 37 -1.97 6.91 -18.84
N ARG A 38 -0.97 7.79 -18.87
CA ARG A 38 -0.92 8.98 -19.73
C ARG A 38 -0.24 8.65 -21.06
N PRO A 39 -0.27 9.53 -22.07
CA PRO A 39 0.43 9.30 -23.33
C PRO A 39 1.90 8.90 -23.13
N PRO A 40 2.45 7.94 -23.90
CA PRO A 40 3.81 7.44 -23.69
C PRO A 40 4.90 8.51 -23.66
N ALA A 41 4.77 9.54 -24.51
CA ALA A 41 5.71 10.66 -24.54
C ALA A 41 5.74 11.43 -23.20
N GLN A 42 4.59 11.65 -22.59
CA GLN A 42 4.49 12.31 -21.29
C GLN A 42 5.08 11.43 -20.18
N MET A 43 4.74 10.14 -20.16
CA MET A 43 5.30 9.19 -19.19
C MET A 43 6.83 9.12 -19.30
N MET A 44 7.37 9.03 -20.51
CA MET A 44 8.83 9.01 -20.74
C MET A 44 9.51 10.32 -20.31
N GLN A 45 8.85 11.46 -20.51
CA GLN A 45 9.39 12.76 -20.08
C GLN A 45 9.44 12.86 -18.55
N GLU A 46 8.42 12.36 -17.86
CA GLU A 46 8.29 12.48 -16.42
C GLU A 46 9.00 11.39 -15.61
N SER A 47 9.29 10.23 -16.21
CA SER A 47 10.05 9.15 -15.54
C SER A 47 11.51 9.53 -15.35
N ASP A 48 12.11 9.23 -14.19
CA ASP A 48 13.55 9.40 -13.98
C ASP A 48 14.38 8.38 -14.77
N ALA A 49 13.84 7.16 -14.95
CA ALA A 49 14.47 6.04 -15.62
C ALA A 49 13.52 5.35 -16.61
N VAL A 50 14.03 4.92 -17.77
CA VAL A 50 13.30 4.12 -18.76
C VAL A 50 14.25 3.09 -19.36
N PHE A 51 13.93 1.81 -19.17
CA PHE A 51 14.74 0.68 -19.63
C PHE A 51 13.89 -0.56 -19.93
N SER A 52 14.46 -1.52 -20.64
CA SER A 52 13.94 -2.88 -20.81
C SER A 52 14.95 -3.87 -20.29
N GLY A 53 14.48 -5.04 -19.87
CA GLY A 53 15.34 -6.06 -19.30
C GLY A 53 14.56 -7.24 -18.75
N PHE A 54 15.25 -8.10 -18.02
CA PHE A 54 14.71 -9.31 -17.43
C PHE A 54 14.78 -9.24 -15.91
N VAL A 55 13.72 -9.69 -15.24
CA VAL A 55 13.73 -9.89 -13.78
C VAL A 55 14.65 -11.07 -13.48
N ILE A 56 15.69 -10.84 -12.71
CA ILE A 56 16.64 -11.89 -12.27
C ILE A 56 16.41 -12.32 -10.83
N ALA A 57 15.81 -11.46 -10.00
CA ALA A 57 15.35 -11.79 -8.66
C ALA A 57 14.13 -10.95 -8.28
N ALA A 58 13.21 -11.50 -7.49
CA ALA A 58 12.06 -10.77 -6.97
C ALA A 58 11.73 -11.25 -5.56
N SER A 59 11.32 -10.31 -4.72
CA SER A 59 10.81 -10.50 -3.36
C SER A 59 9.50 -9.72 -3.21
N ASN A 60 8.88 -9.76 -2.03
CA ASN A 60 7.64 -9.01 -1.78
C ASN A 60 7.84 -7.48 -1.75
N ALA A 61 9.08 -7.01 -1.57
CA ALA A 61 9.40 -5.58 -1.48
C ALA A 61 10.20 -5.09 -2.70
N ASP A 62 11.09 -5.94 -3.22
CA ASP A 62 12.13 -5.52 -4.16
C ASP A 62 12.21 -6.46 -5.36
N ALA A 63 12.55 -5.92 -6.52
CA ALA A 63 12.82 -6.68 -7.74
C ALA A 63 14.13 -6.23 -8.39
N THR A 64 14.98 -7.18 -8.74
CA THR A 64 16.25 -6.95 -9.42
C THR A 64 16.13 -7.28 -10.90
N PHE A 65 16.56 -6.36 -11.75
CA PHE A 65 16.50 -6.44 -13.20
C PHE A 65 17.91 -6.48 -13.80
N SER A 66 18.13 -7.34 -14.78
CA SER A 66 19.23 -7.24 -15.73
C SER A 66 18.76 -6.39 -16.91
N ILE A 67 19.44 -5.28 -17.17
CA ILE A 67 19.09 -4.31 -18.19
C ILE A 67 19.57 -4.79 -19.57
N GLU A 68 18.70 -4.74 -20.56
CA GLU A 68 19.01 -5.03 -21.96
C GLU A 68 19.15 -3.74 -22.77
N ASN A 69 18.20 -2.80 -22.60
CA ASN A 69 18.24 -1.50 -23.25
C ASN A 69 17.89 -0.41 -22.22
N ALA A 70 18.61 0.70 -22.25
CA ALA A 70 18.30 1.87 -21.44
C ALA A 70 18.09 3.09 -22.36
N TRP A 71 16.96 3.77 -22.17
CA TRP A 71 16.61 5.00 -22.89
C TRP A 71 16.75 6.25 -22.03
N LYS A 72 16.69 6.12 -20.70
CA LYS A 72 16.81 7.24 -19.76
C LYS A 72 17.29 6.79 -18.38
N GLY A 73 18.14 7.59 -17.75
CA GLY A 73 18.41 7.59 -16.31
C GLY A 73 19.15 6.40 -15.69
N VAL A 74 19.38 5.33 -16.45
CA VAL A 74 20.09 4.12 -15.99
C VAL A 74 21.35 3.92 -16.82
N SER A 75 22.46 3.65 -16.14
CA SER A 75 23.75 3.35 -16.76
C SER A 75 24.30 1.98 -16.38
N GLU A 76 23.68 1.36 -15.38
CA GLU A 76 24.05 0.08 -14.79
C GLU A 76 23.43 -1.08 -15.57
N GLU A 77 24.17 -2.19 -15.65
CA GLU A 77 23.67 -3.44 -16.25
C GLU A 77 22.65 -4.15 -15.35
N VAL A 78 22.63 -3.81 -14.05
CA VAL A 78 21.74 -4.39 -13.06
C VAL A 78 21.15 -3.29 -12.18
N VAL A 79 19.83 -3.26 -12.05
CA VAL A 79 19.11 -2.30 -11.21
C VAL A 79 18.19 -3.03 -10.24
N THR A 80 18.13 -2.56 -8.99
CA THR A 80 17.14 -3.03 -8.01
C THR A 80 16.06 -1.97 -7.86
N LEU A 81 14.82 -2.34 -8.15
CA LEU A 81 13.63 -1.54 -7.91
C LEU A 81 13.11 -1.84 -6.50
N LEU A 82 13.07 -0.80 -5.66
CA LEU A 82 12.44 -0.85 -4.35
C LEU A 82 10.98 -0.45 -4.50
N SER A 83 10.04 -1.31 -4.10
CA SER A 83 8.64 -0.90 -3.95
C SER A 83 8.39 -0.52 -2.49
N GLY A 84 7.80 0.65 -2.27
CA GLY A 84 7.49 1.11 -0.91
C GLY A 84 6.46 0.22 -0.22
N PRO A 85 6.37 0.27 1.13
CA PRO A 85 5.35 -0.48 1.86
C PRO A 85 3.93 -0.02 1.46
N GLY A 86 3.09 -0.93 0.96
CA GLY A 86 1.66 -0.69 0.68
C GLY A 86 1.15 -1.28 -0.65
N ASP A 87 -0.16 -1.17 -0.89
CA ASP A 87 -0.90 -1.74 -2.04
C ASP A 87 -0.57 -1.11 -3.41
N CYS A 88 0.39 -0.19 -3.50
CA CYS A 88 0.80 0.44 -4.77
C CYS A 88 2.07 -0.20 -5.34
N SER A 89 2.40 -1.40 -4.86
CA SER A 89 3.45 -2.25 -5.39
C SER A 89 3.11 -2.67 -6.83
N TYR A 90 4.07 -2.50 -7.74
CA TYR A 90 3.96 -2.94 -9.14
C TYR A 90 4.37 -4.42 -9.31
N ILE A 91 4.51 -5.17 -8.23
CA ILE A 91 4.94 -6.57 -8.31
C ILE A 91 3.75 -7.41 -8.78
N ALA A 92 3.81 -7.82 -10.04
CA ALA A 92 2.93 -8.83 -10.61
C ALA A 92 3.11 -10.13 -9.80
N LEU A 93 2.15 -10.40 -8.91
CA LEU A 93 1.96 -11.74 -8.36
C LEU A 93 1.64 -12.69 -9.52
N LYS A 94 2.36 -13.81 -9.51
CA LYS A 94 2.26 -14.92 -10.44
C LYS A 94 0.84 -15.46 -10.59
#